data_AF-A0A822G4Z6-F1
#
_entry.id   AF-A0A822G4Z6-F1
#
_cell.length_a   1.000
_cell.length_b   1.000
_cell.length_c   1.000
_cell.angle_alpha   90.00
_cell.angle_beta   90.00
_cell.angle_gamma   90.00
#
_symmetry.space_group_name_H-M   'P 1'
#
loop_
_entity.id
_entity.type
_entity.pdbx_description
1 polymer ?
#
loop_
_entity_poly.entity_id
_entity_poly.type
_entity_poly.pdbx_seq_one_letter_code
_entity_poly.pdbx_strand_id
1 'polypeptide(L)'
;MTEIEHCDTHLKSSIVRKRIICNDIESQKRRKLSQFLDNGTTNFFDDVMSNSIEKWMVLFLLPNNDDSEEIYKISLDILRDTIDCIETFTEFNRCTDFINSLNNTTIYLIISKEINEEESIILENCSSIFSIYLLNQNNLREQQWIKSCKKFKETYINIKAICDNIKQHIHLFRQNIVSINVTSQESTTKLDELDPSFMYSQLLKEILLEMPYDDNEKTNFVNFCSQKYTNNELQMKIVTEFDQQYDKTSPIWWYTRECFLYWMLNTALRTHDTDTILKMGFFLRDLHSQIELLYLQNKPYNSLVLFRGQGMSPVQFDKVNKTKGGLLSFNSAINCPFFSDIVLCNFR
;
A
#
# COMPACT_ATOMS: atom_id res chain seq x y z
N MET A 1 1.80 63.52 -3.73
CA MET A 1 2.38 62.23 -4.19
C MET A 1 2.84 61.33 -3.04
N THR A 2 2.78 61.79 -1.78
CA THR A 2 3.33 61.10 -0.60
C THR A 2 2.30 60.37 0.28
N GLU A 3 1.00 60.61 0.12
CA GLU A 3 -0.04 59.93 0.93
C GLU A 3 -0.52 58.59 0.33
N ILE A 4 -0.37 58.40 -0.99
CA ILE A 4 -0.76 57.15 -1.67
C ILE A 4 0.25 56.03 -1.39
N GLU A 5 1.55 56.33 -1.34
CA GLU A 5 2.60 55.34 -1.01
C GLU A 5 2.54 54.85 0.45
N HIS A 6 2.06 55.68 1.38
CA HIS A 6 1.93 55.32 2.79
C HIS A 6 0.72 54.41 3.06
N CYS A 7 -0.36 54.57 2.29
CA CYS A 7 -1.53 53.69 2.35
C CYS A 7 -1.21 52.30 1.77
N ASP A 8 -0.44 52.25 0.68
CA ASP A 8 -0.08 51.01 -0.02
C ASP A 8 0.89 50.12 0.79
N THR A 9 1.79 50.73 1.57
CA THR A 9 2.70 50.02 2.48
C THR A 9 1.98 49.46 3.71
N HIS A 10 0.98 50.18 4.24
CA HIS A 10 0.12 49.67 5.31
C HIS A 10 -0.79 48.52 4.87
N LEU A 11 -1.34 48.58 3.64
CA LEU A 11 -2.16 47.51 3.08
C LEU A 11 -1.33 46.24 2.82
N LYS A 12 -0.14 46.39 2.23
CA LYS A 12 0.81 45.28 2.00
C LYS A 12 1.26 44.63 3.32
N SER A 13 1.57 45.40 4.36
CA SER A 13 1.97 44.82 5.65
C SER A 13 0.81 44.11 6.37
N SER A 14 -0.43 44.60 6.21
CA SER A 14 -1.63 43.98 6.77
C SER A 14 -2.01 42.68 6.05
N ILE A 15 -1.85 42.62 4.72
CA ILE A 15 -2.03 41.40 3.92
C ILE A 15 -0.96 40.35 4.27
N VAL A 16 0.30 40.75 4.38
CA VAL A 16 1.40 39.85 4.79
C VAL A 16 1.18 39.33 6.21
N ARG A 17 0.77 40.17 7.16
CA ARG A 17 0.43 39.74 8.53
C ARG A 17 -0.76 38.78 8.56
N LYS A 18 -1.82 39.02 7.77
CA LYS A 18 -2.94 38.08 7.66
C LYS A 18 -2.52 36.74 7.06
N ARG A 19 -1.62 36.73 6.07
CA ARG A 19 -1.07 35.51 5.47
C ARG A 19 -0.23 34.70 6.46
N ILE A 20 0.61 35.37 7.24
CA ILE A 20 1.44 34.72 8.29
C ILE A 20 0.55 34.12 9.38
N ILE A 21 -0.48 34.84 9.83
CA ILE A 21 -1.41 34.35 10.86
C ILE A 21 -2.23 33.15 10.34
N CYS A 22 -2.70 33.15 9.09
CA CYS A 22 -3.36 31.98 8.50
C CYS A 22 -2.41 30.78 8.43
N ASN A 23 -1.17 30.97 7.94
CA ASN A 23 -0.19 29.90 7.85
C ASN A 23 0.20 29.33 9.24
N ASP A 24 0.25 30.17 10.28
CA ASP A 24 0.50 29.73 11.65
C ASP A 24 -0.69 28.94 12.23
N ILE A 25 -1.93 29.38 11.98
CA ILE A 25 -3.14 28.65 12.41
C ILE A 25 -3.24 27.32 11.67
N GLU A 26 -2.94 27.27 10.38
CA GLU A 26 -2.93 26.06 9.56
C GLU A 26 -1.84 25.07 9.99
N SER A 27 -0.63 25.58 10.26
CA SER A 27 0.47 24.80 10.82
C SER A 27 0.14 24.26 12.21
N GLN A 28 -0.55 25.05 13.05
CA GLN A 28 -1.04 24.60 14.35
C GLN A 28 -2.17 23.58 14.25
N LYS A 29 -3.09 23.72 13.29
CA LYS A 29 -4.14 22.71 13.01
C LYS A 29 -3.52 21.39 12.56
N ARG A 30 -2.54 21.43 11.65
CA ARG A 30 -1.79 20.24 11.20
C ARG A 30 -0.98 19.59 12.32
N ARG A 31 -0.32 20.38 13.18
CA ARG A 31 0.38 19.85 14.36
C ARG A 31 -0.58 19.24 15.38
N LYS A 32 -1.73 19.87 15.64
CA LYS A 32 -2.76 19.32 16.53
C LYS A 32 -3.41 18.06 15.94
N LEU A 33 -3.56 18.01 14.62
CA LEU A 33 -4.04 16.82 13.92
C LEU A 33 -3.02 15.68 14.02
N SER A 34 -1.75 15.92 13.69
CA SER A 34 -0.67 14.94 13.89
C SER A 34 -0.65 14.48 15.34
N GLN A 35 -0.66 15.40 16.31
CA GLN A 35 -0.69 15.06 17.74
C GLN A 35 -1.95 14.29 18.16
N PHE A 36 -3.12 14.58 17.59
CA PHE A 36 -4.35 13.82 17.86
C PHE A 36 -4.26 12.40 17.29
N LEU A 37 -3.65 12.24 16.12
CA LEU A 37 -3.45 10.97 15.43
C LEU A 37 -2.27 10.15 16.00
N ASP A 38 -1.30 10.82 16.65
CA ASP A 38 -0.12 10.21 17.29
C ASP A 38 -0.39 9.83 18.76
N ASN A 39 -1.18 10.62 19.52
CA ASN A 39 -1.30 10.47 20.97
C ASN A 39 -2.41 9.52 21.47
N GLY A 40 -3.22 8.89 20.60
CA GLY A 40 -4.39 8.13 21.07
C GLY A 40 -4.76 6.85 20.33
N THR A 41 -4.05 6.50 19.26
CA THR A 41 -4.59 5.58 18.25
C THR A 41 -3.67 4.43 17.85
N THR A 42 -2.36 4.53 18.09
CA THR A 42 -1.40 3.46 17.78
C THR A 42 -1.71 2.16 18.53
N ASN A 43 -1.87 2.20 19.86
CA ASN A 43 -2.14 0.99 20.65
C ASN A 43 -3.58 0.45 20.50
N PHE A 44 -4.57 1.28 20.18
CA PHE A 44 -5.97 0.84 20.02
C PHE A 44 -6.21 0.21 18.64
N PHE A 45 -5.57 0.73 17.59
CA PHE A 45 -5.73 0.20 16.25
C PHE A 45 -4.87 -1.04 15.98
N ASP A 46 -3.71 -1.19 16.61
CA ASP A 46 -2.92 -2.41 16.48
C ASP A 46 -3.69 -3.65 16.96
N ASP A 47 -4.50 -3.51 18.02
CA ASP A 47 -5.29 -4.60 18.62
C ASP A 47 -6.61 -4.89 17.84
N VAL A 48 -7.23 -3.86 17.25
CA VAL A 48 -8.48 -4.00 16.45
C VAL A 48 -8.21 -4.40 14.99
N MET A 49 -7.05 -4.03 14.42
CA MET A 49 -6.75 -4.19 12.98
C MET A 49 -5.69 -5.24 12.65
N SER A 50 -5.18 -5.96 13.65
CA SER A 50 -4.20 -7.05 13.49
C SER A 50 -4.67 -8.16 12.52
N ASN A 51 -5.98 -8.33 12.32
CA ASN A 51 -6.54 -9.47 11.59
C ASN A 51 -6.70 -9.33 10.06
N SER A 52 -6.31 -8.21 9.43
CA SER A 52 -6.73 -7.97 8.03
C SER A 52 -5.66 -7.48 7.04
N ILE A 53 -4.42 -7.23 7.47
CA ILE A 53 -3.41 -6.69 6.56
C ILE A 53 -2.22 -7.64 6.55
N GLU A 54 -2.35 -8.70 5.74
CA GLU A 54 -1.20 -9.49 5.34
C GLU A 54 -0.19 -8.55 4.66
N LYS A 55 0.88 -8.22 5.38
CA LYS A 55 2.06 -7.60 4.79
C LYS A 55 2.70 -8.64 3.89
N TRP A 56 3.35 -8.24 2.81
CA TRP A 56 4.08 -9.18 1.97
C TRP A 56 5.53 -8.74 1.84
N MET A 57 6.42 -9.71 1.76
CA MET A 57 7.86 -9.47 1.65
C MET A 57 8.50 -10.55 0.79
N VAL A 58 9.54 -10.14 0.05
CA VAL A 58 10.38 -11.06 -0.70
C VAL A 58 11.69 -11.23 0.06
N LEU A 59 12.03 -12.47 0.41
CA LEU A 59 13.31 -12.79 1.01
C LEU A 59 14.19 -13.43 -0.03
N PHE A 60 15.45 -13.00 -0.12
CA PHE A 60 16.42 -13.60 -1.03
C PHE A 60 17.59 -14.18 -0.25
N LEU A 61 17.68 -15.51 -0.22
CA LEU A 61 18.79 -16.26 0.34
C LEU A 61 19.88 -16.47 -0.72
N LEU A 62 20.96 -15.70 -0.59
CA LEU A 62 22.14 -15.67 -1.47
C LEU A 62 23.17 -16.74 -1.07
N PRO A 63 23.99 -17.24 -2.02
CA PRO A 63 25.11 -18.11 -1.69
C PRO A 63 26.22 -17.34 -0.97
N ASN A 64 27.05 -18.06 -0.21
CA ASN A 64 28.16 -17.50 0.57
C ASN A 64 29.45 -17.24 -0.24
N ASN A 65 29.42 -17.35 -1.57
CA ASN A 65 30.64 -17.40 -2.40
C ASN A 65 30.85 -16.08 -3.19
N ASP A 66 32.05 -15.52 -3.09
CA ASP A 66 32.45 -14.25 -3.74
C ASP A 66 32.42 -14.27 -5.28
N ASP A 67 32.64 -15.43 -5.92
CA ASP A 67 32.84 -15.53 -7.39
C ASP A 67 31.57 -15.32 -8.24
N SER A 68 30.43 -15.02 -7.62
CA SER A 68 29.12 -14.91 -8.29
C SER A 68 28.38 -13.59 -8.00
N GLU A 69 29.09 -12.65 -7.38
CA GLU A 69 28.55 -11.38 -6.88
C GLU A 69 27.86 -10.56 -7.99
N GLU A 70 28.41 -10.56 -9.22
CA GLU A 70 27.90 -9.75 -10.32
C GLU A 70 26.54 -10.25 -10.88
N ILE A 71 26.35 -11.56 -11.03
CA ILE A 71 25.09 -12.16 -11.51
C ILE A 71 23.97 -11.95 -10.48
N TYR A 72 24.29 -12.13 -9.20
CA TYR A 72 23.32 -11.94 -8.12
C TYR A 72 23.03 -10.46 -7.86
N LYS A 73 24.01 -9.57 -8.08
CA LYS A 73 23.78 -8.13 -8.05
C LYS A 73 22.83 -7.69 -9.17
N ILE A 74 23.04 -8.14 -10.40
CA ILE A 74 22.08 -7.90 -11.50
C ILE A 74 20.70 -8.43 -11.15
N SER A 75 20.63 -9.61 -10.52
CA SER A 75 19.36 -10.21 -10.09
C SER A 75 18.67 -9.41 -8.98
N LEU A 76 19.45 -8.87 -8.04
CA LEU A 76 18.96 -8.01 -6.97
C LEU A 76 18.49 -6.66 -7.52
N ASP A 77 19.18 -6.09 -8.50
CA ASP A 77 18.78 -4.83 -9.12
C ASP A 77 17.46 -5.03 -9.88
N ILE A 78 17.32 -6.12 -10.66
CA ILE A 78 16.05 -6.47 -11.34
C ILE A 78 14.91 -6.69 -10.33
N LEU A 79 15.20 -7.33 -9.19
CA LEU A 79 14.24 -7.56 -8.12
C LEU A 79 13.84 -6.23 -7.46
N ARG A 80 14.80 -5.38 -7.08
CA ARG A 80 14.56 -4.08 -6.43
C ARG A 80 13.78 -3.13 -7.33
N ASP A 81 14.08 -3.14 -8.61
CA ASP A 81 13.32 -2.42 -9.64
C ASP A 81 11.87 -2.88 -9.73
N THR A 82 11.62 -4.14 -9.39
CA THR A 82 10.33 -4.82 -9.54
C THR A 82 9.49 -4.81 -8.25
N ILE A 83 10.13 -4.89 -7.09
CA ILE A 83 9.52 -5.14 -5.78
C ILE A 83 10.14 -4.20 -4.74
N ASP A 84 9.28 -3.49 -4.01
CA ASP A 84 9.70 -2.49 -3.02
C ASP A 84 10.13 -3.07 -1.66
N CYS A 85 9.79 -4.33 -1.35
CA CYS A 85 10.00 -4.97 -0.05
C CYS A 85 10.86 -6.24 -0.18
N ILE A 86 12.16 -6.07 -0.39
CA ILE A 86 13.13 -7.18 -0.48
C ILE A 86 14.12 -7.10 0.67
N GLU A 87 14.29 -8.21 1.38
CA GLU A 87 15.38 -8.40 2.32
C GLU A 87 16.29 -9.54 1.86
N THR A 88 17.60 -9.38 2.06
CA THR A 88 18.61 -10.33 1.59
C THR A 88 19.34 -10.99 2.75
N PHE A 89 19.56 -12.29 2.67
CA PHE A 89 20.25 -13.07 3.67
C PHE A 89 21.30 -13.95 3.01
N THR A 90 22.45 -14.14 3.66
CA THR A 90 23.48 -15.11 3.27
C THR A 90 23.44 -16.35 4.18
N GLU A 91 23.14 -16.12 5.46
CA GLU A 91 22.99 -17.15 6.49
C GLU A 91 21.54 -17.63 6.62
N PHE A 92 21.33 -18.95 6.51
CA PHE A 92 20.00 -19.58 6.64
C PHE A 92 19.38 -19.29 8.01
N ASN A 93 20.13 -19.48 9.10
CA ASN A 93 19.62 -19.29 10.46
C ASN A 93 19.10 -17.86 10.69
N ARG A 94 19.84 -16.83 10.22
CA ARG A 94 19.38 -15.44 10.31
C ARG A 94 18.10 -15.20 9.52
N CYS A 95 17.97 -15.83 8.36
CA CYS A 95 16.74 -15.77 7.57
C CYS A 95 15.57 -16.39 8.33
N THR A 96 15.77 -17.56 8.95
CA THR A 96 14.73 -18.24 9.74
C THR A 96 14.33 -17.44 10.99
N ASP A 97 15.31 -16.90 11.72
CA ASP A 97 15.06 -16.05 12.89
C ASP A 97 14.27 -14.81 12.49
N PHE A 98 14.60 -14.20 11.35
CA PHE A 98 13.86 -13.06 10.81
C PHE A 98 12.43 -13.44 10.41
N ILE A 99 12.23 -14.55 9.70
CA ILE A 99 10.90 -15.07 9.34
C ILE A 99 10.05 -15.27 10.59
N ASN A 100 10.63 -15.84 11.66
CA ASN A 100 9.92 -16.11 12.92
C ASN A 100 9.65 -14.84 13.73
N SER A 101 10.42 -13.77 13.52
CA SER A 101 10.18 -12.47 14.14
C SER A 101 9.01 -11.70 13.50
N LEU A 102 8.62 -12.07 12.28
CA LEU A 102 7.57 -11.40 11.52
C LEU A 102 6.19 -11.96 11.87
N ASN A 103 5.32 -11.10 12.37
CA ASN A 103 3.91 -11.41 12.57
C ASN A 103 3.09 -10.96 11.34
N ASN A 104 2.10 -11.76 10.95
CA ASN A 104 1.11 -11.45 9.91
C ASN A 104 1.73 -11.00 8.56
N THR A 105 2.87 -11.58 8.19
CA THR A 105 3.58 -11.27 6.95
C THR A 105 3.68 -12.51 6.06
N THR A 106 3.20 -12.39 4.84
CA THR A 106 3.23 -13.39 3.78
C THR A 106 4.55 -13.27 3.01
N ILE A 107 5.36 -14.33 3.07
CA ILE A 107 6.73 -14.32 2.57
C ILE A 107 6.84 -15.11 1.27
N TYR A 108 7.43 -14.48 0.25
CA TYR A 108 7.92 -15.15 -0.95
C TYR A 108 9.43 -15.32 -0.83
N LEU A 109 9.90 -16.56 -0.69
CA LEU A 109 11.30 -16.85 -0.47
C LEU A 109 11.97 -17.24 -1.80
N ILE A 110 13.04 -16.57 -2.17
CA ILE A 110 13.91 -16.89 -3.30
C ILE A 110 15.20 -17.48 -2.73
N ILE A 111 15.55 -18.69 -3.19
CA ILE A 111 16.73 -19.41 -2.73
C ILE A 111 17.64 -19.61 -3.94
N SER A 112 18.84 -19.03 -3.90
CA SER A 112 19.91 -19.33 -4.86
C SER A 112 21.04 -20.17 -4.26
N LYS A 113 21.04 -20.36 -2.95
CA LYS A 113 21.97 -21.25 -2.23
C LYS A 113 21.54 -22.72 -2.32
N GLU A 114 22.50 -23.64 -2.25
CA GLU A 114 22.20 -25.04 -1.97
C GLU A 114 21.59 -25.18 -0.58
N ILE A 115 20.48 -25.90 -0.50
CA ILE A 115 19.77 -26.22 0.75
C ILE A 115 19.78 -27.73 0.98
N ASN A 116 19.85 -28.13 2.25
CA ASN A 116 19.75 -29.53 2.64
C ASN A 116 18.31 -29.92 3.02
N GLU A 117 18.08 -31.22 3.26
CA GLU A 117 16.76 -31.75 3.62
C GLU A 117 16.23 -31.18 4.94
N GLU A 118 17.09 -30.98 5.94
CA GLU A 118 16.71 -30.40 7.24
C GLU A 118 16.22 -28.95 7.10
N GLU A 119 16.94 -28.12 6.35
CA GLU A 119 16.58 -26.74 6.02
C GLU A 119 15.25 -26.69 5.25
N SER A 120 15.01 -27.66 4.36
CA SER A 120 13.75 -27.78 3.63
C SER A 120 12.55 -28.03 4.54
N ILE A 121 12.70 -28.95 5.51
CA ILE A 121 11.67 -29.27 6.49
C ILE A 121 11.35 -28.04 7.36
N ILE A 122 12.36 -27.28 7.75
CA ILE A 122 12.16 -26.03 8.52
C ILE A 122 11.31 -25.04 7.71
N LEU A 123 11.66 -24.80 6.44
CA LEU A 123 10.91 -23.90 5.57
C LEU A 123 9.49 -24.40 5.28
N GLU A 124 9.29 -25.71 5.17
CA GLU A 124 7.96 -26.30 5.00
C GLU A 124 7.06 -26.04 6.21
N ASN A 125 7.63 -26.07 7.43
CA ASN A 125 6.88 -25.83 8.67
C ASN A 125 6.59 -24.34 8.94
N CYS A 126 7.25 -23.40 8.27
CA CYS A 126 7.02 -21.96 8.46
C CYS A 126 5.68 -21.50 7.82
N SER A 127 4.66 -21.22 8.63
CA SER A 127 3.34 -20.78 8.16
C SER A 127 3.36 -19.44 7.39
N SER A 128 4.31 -18.56 7.71
CA SER A 128 4.48 -17.26 7.07
C SER A 128 4.96 -17.37 5.62
N ILE A 129 5.55 -18.51 5.21
CA ILE A 129 6.05 -18.71 3.84
C ILE A 129 4.91 -19.18 2.94
N PHE A 130 4.57 -18.35 1.96
CA PHE A 130 3.56 -18.66 0.96
C PHE A 130 4.12 -19.48 -0.20
N SER A 131 5.31 -19.14 -0.69
CA SER A 131 5.93 -19.84 -1.81
C SER A 131 7.45 -19.72 -1.77
N ILE A 132 8.11 -20.79 -2.22
CA ILE A 132 9.55 -20.88 -2.33
C ILE A 132 9.93 -21.03 -3.81
N TYR A 133 10.83 -20.16 -4.26
CA TYR A 133 11.37 -20.11 -5.61
C TYR A 133 12.84 -20.50 -5.59
N LEU A 134 13.22 -21.45 -6.44
CA LEU A 134 14.59 -21.92 -6.54
C LEU A 134 15.26 -21.26 -7.77
N LEU A 135 16.32 -20.47 -7.56
CA LEU A 135 17.06 -19.80 -8.63
C LEU A 135 18.36 -20.55 -8.94
N ASN A 136 18.56 -20.94 -10.20
CA ASN A 136 19.77 -21.62 -10.69
C ASN A 136 20.09 -22.96 -10.00
N GLN A 137 19.10 -23.59 -9.36
CA GLN A 137 19.24 -24.84 -8.61
C GLN A 137 18.63 -26.03 -9.40
N ASN A 138 19.10 -26.24 -10.63
CA ASN A 138 18.54 -27.29 -11.51
C ASN A 138 18.73 -28.70 -10.93
N ASN A 139 19.84 -28.94 -10.23
CA ASN A 139 20.16 -30.24 -9.61
C ASN A 139 19.26 -30.57 -8.41
N LEU A 140 18.71 -29.55 -7.74
CA LEU A 140 17.81 -29.72 -6.61
C LEU A 140 16.40 -30.15 -7.04
N ARG A 141 15.99 -29.85 -8.28
CA ARG A 141 14.63 -30.20 -8.78
C ARG A 141 14.35 -31.69 -8.80
N GLU A 142 15.39 -32.51 -8.92
CA GLU A 142 15.27 -33.96 -9.02
C GLU A 142 15.15 -34.66 -7.67
N GLN A 143 15.45 -33.94 -6.58
CA GLN A 143 15.40 -34.45 -5.22
C GLN A 143 13.96 -34.75 -4.79
N GLN A 144 13.74 -35.94 -4.22
CA GLN A 144 12.41 -36.42 -3.85
C GLN A 144 11.76 -35.56 -2.76
N TRP A 145 12.55 -35.01 -1.84
CA TRP A 145 12.06 -34.15 -0.76
C TRP A 145 11.57 -32.78 -1.27
N ILE A 146 12.19 -32.22 -2.31
CA ILE A 146 11.70 -30.97 -2.95
C ILE A 146 10.40 -31.21 -3.70
N LYS A 147 10.28 -32.33 -4.42
CA LYS A 147 9.04 -32.68 -5.15
C LYS A 147 7.85 -32.94 -4.23
N SER A 148 8.12 -33.33 -2.99
CA SER A 148 7.08 -33.68 -2.02
C SER A 148 6.52 -32.44 -1.29
N CYS A 149 7.29 -31.36 -1.22
CA CYS A 149 6.90 -30.15 -0.49
C CYS A 149 6.04 -29.23 -1.36
N LYS A 150 4.82 -28.92 -0.88
CA LYS A 150 3.80 -28.14 -1.61
C LYS A 150 4.14 -26.65 -1.77
N LYS A 151 5.09 -26.14 -0.98
CA LYS A 151 5.50 -24.71 -1.00
C LYS A 151 6.52 -24.39 -2.08
N PHE A 152 7.24 -25.39 -2.60
CA PHE A 152 8.14 -25.19 -3.73
C PHE A 152 7.31 -25.12 -5.02
N LYS A 153 7.32 -23.96 -5.67
CA LYS A 153 6.59 -23.78 -6.93
C LYS A 153 7.36 -24.38 -8.09
N GLU A 154 8.44 -23.72 -8.49
CA GLU A 154 9.24 -24.13 -9.65
C GLU A 154 10.71 -23.67 -9.50
N THR A 155 11.61 -24.35 -10.22
CA THR A 155 12.99 -23.90 -10.43
C THR A 155 13.04 -22.97 -11.62
N TYR A 156 13.66 -21.80 -11.43
CA TYR A 156 13.83 -20.81 -12.49
C TYR A 156 15.30 -20.67 -12.84
N ILE A 157 15.56 -20.64 -14.14
CA ILE A 157 16.88 -20.36 -14.72
C ILE A 157 17.15 -18.84 -14.71
N ASN A 158 16.10 -18.03 -14.63
CA ASN A 158 16.20 -16.58 -14.70
C ASN A 158 15.35 -15.93 -13.62
N ILE A 159 15.96 -15.03 -12.85
CA ILE A 159 15.30 -14.19 -11.86
C ILE A 159 14.14 -13.39 -12.45
N LYS A 160 14.22 -13.00 -13.72
CA LYS A 160 13.15 -12.25 -14.41
C LYS A 160 11.85 -13.03 -14.46
N ALA A 161 11.91 -14.34 -14.65
CA ALA A 161 10.71 -15.18 -14.65
C ALA A 161 10.11 -15.31 -13.24
N ILE A 162 10.94 -15.35 -12.19
CA ILE A 162 10.49 -15.25 -10.80
C ILE A 162 9.82 -13.90 -10.56
N CYS A 163 10.47 -12.81 -10.97
CA CYS A 163 9.95 -11.45 -10.88
C CYS A 163 8.59 -11.32 -11.56
N ASP A 164 8.42 -11.84 -12.78
CA ASP A 164 7.16 -11.74 -13.51
C ASP A 164 6.05 -12.55 -12.81
N ASN A 165 6.36 -13.74 -12.27
CA ASN A 165 5.41 -14.55 -11.51
C ASN A 165 5.02 -13.86 -10.20
N ILE A 166 6.00 -13.36 -9.44
CA ILE A 166 5.79 -12.61 -8.21
C ILE A 166 5.01 -11.32 -8.50
N LYS A 167 5.31 -10.58 -9.58
CA LYS A 167 4.56 -9.39 -10.01
C LYS A 167 3.10 -9.71 -10.25
N GLN A 168 2.79 -10.77 -10.98
CA GLN A 168 1.40 -11.16 -11.24
C GLN A 168 0.67 -11.49 -9.94
N HIS A 169 1.28 -12.26 -9.04
CA HIS A 169 0.69 -12.57 -7.73
C HIS A 169 0.52 -11.32 -6.86
N ILE A 170 1.53 -10.46 -6.76
CA ILE A 170 1.46 -9.20 -6.02
C ILE A 170 0.41 -8.27 -6.63
N HIS A 171 0.30 -8.20 -7.95
CA HIS A 171 -0.67 -7.34 -8.61
C HIS A 171 -2.10 -7.79 -8.29
N LEU A 172 -2.38 -9.09 -8.41
CA LEU A 172 -3.65 -9.69 -8.02
C LEU A 172 -3.93 -9.47 -6.53
N PHE A 173 -2.95 -9.70 -5.66
CA PHE A 173 -3.03 -9.46 -4.22
C PHE A 173 -3.34 -7.99 -3.90
N ARG A 174 -2.58 -7.05 -4.48
CA ARG A 174 -2.74 -5.60 -4.31
C ARG A 174 -4.11 -5.12 -4.76
N GLN A 175 -4.64 -5.65 -5.85
CA GLN A 175 -5.97 -5.29 -6.38
C GLN A 175 -7.12 -5.89 -5.56
N ASN A 176 -6.95 -7.07 -4.95
CA ASN A 176 -8.02 -7.80 -4.28
C ASN A 176 -8.14 -7.50 -2.77
N ILE A 177 -7.18 -6.79 -2.16
CA ILE A 177 -7.22 -6.49 -0.72
C ILE A 177 -7.91 -5.16 -0.47
N VAL A 178 -9.07 -5.23 0.19
CA VAL A 178 -9.76 -4.09 0.79
C VAL A 178 -10.11 -4.50 2.21
N SER A 179 -9.83 -3.62 3.17
CA SER A 179 -10.33 -3.81 4.53
C SER A 179 -11.84 -3.62 4.52
N ILE A 180 -12.56 -4.63 5.03
CA ILE A 180 -14.02 -4.58 5.16
C ILE A 180 -14.36 -4.59 6.64
N ASN A 181 -14.98 -3.51 7.07
CA ASN A 181 -15.59 -3.45 8.39
C ASN A 181 -17.08 -3.77 8.26
N VAL A 182 -17.58 -4.54 9.22
CA VAL A 182 -18.91 -5.11 9.17
C VAL A 182 -19.66 -4.68 10.43
N THR A 183 -20.73 -3.93 10.24
CA THR A 183 -21.55 -3.36 11.30
C THR A 183 -22.93 -4.03 11.27
N SER A 184 -23.39 -4.52 12.43
CA SER A 184 -24.69 -5.16 12.52
C SER A 184 -25.84 -4.15 12.37
N GLN A 185 -27.02 -4.64 12.03
CA GLN A 185 -28.19 -3.77 11.87
C GLN A 185 -28.64 -3.16 13.20
N GLU A 186 -28.49 -3.89 14.32
CA GLU A 186 -28.85 -3.44 15.68
C GLU A 186 -27.99 -2.24 16.12
N SER A 187 -26.71 -2.24 15.77
CA SER A 187 -25.76 -1.15 16.07
C SER A 187 -26.01 0.16 15.30
N THR A 188 -26.84 0.17 14.24
CA THR A 188 -27.15 1.43 13.53
C THR A 188 -28.07 2.37 14.33
N THR A 189 -28.75 1.86 15.36
CA THR A 189 -29.58 2.65 16.27
C THR A 189 -28.81 3.18 17.48
N LYS A 190 -27.58 2.71 17.70
CA LYS A 190 -26.68 3.10 18.78
C LYS A 190 -25.32 3.48 18.18
N LEU A 191 -25.09 4.77 17.97
CA LEU A 191 -23.82 5.27 17.42
C LEU A 191 -22.58 4.78 18.21
N ASP A 192 -22.76 4.47 19.49
CA ASP A 192 -21.73 3.96 20.40
C ASP A 192 -21.25 2.54 20.05
N GLU A 193 -21.93 1.84 19.13
CA GLU A 193 -21.58 0.49 18.65
C GLU A 193 -20.99 0.50 17.22
N LEU A 194 -20.78 1.68 16.62
CA LEU A 194 -20.10 1.80 15.32
C LEU A 194 -18.61 1.44 15.45
N ASP A 195 -18.08 0.79 14.41
CA ASP A 195 -16.66 0.47 14.35
C ASP A 195 -15.81 1.76 14.44
N PRO A 196 -14.91 1.90 15.43
CA PRO A 196 -14.12 3.12 15.61
C PRO A 196 -13.30 3.51 14.37
N SER A 197 -12.92 2.55 13.54
CA SER A 197 -12.17 2.82 12.31
C SER A 197 -13.03 3.46 11.23
N PHE A 198 -14.35 3.22 11.23
CA PHE A 198 -15.28 3.91 10.34
C PHE A 198 -15.37 5.39 10.69
N MET A 199 -15.57 5.70 11.99
CA MET A 199 -15.60 7.07 12.48
C MET A 199 -14.29 7.80 12.20
N TYR A 200 -13.15 7.13 12.43
CA TYR A 200 -11.83 7.65 12.09
C TYR A 200 -11.70 7.95 10.60
N SER A 201 -12.07 7.00 9.74
CA SER A 201 -11.95 7.15 8.28
C SER A 201 -12.82 8.30 7.76
N GLN A 202 -14.02 8.47 8.33
CA GLN A 202 -14.92 9.58 8.00
C GLN A 202 -14.34 10.93 8.41
N LEU A 203 -13.86 11.04 9.66
CA LEU A 203 -13.24 12.27 10.16
C LEU A 203 -11.98 12.62 9.37
N LEU A 204 -11.14 11.62 9.10
CA LEU A 204 -9.93 11.79 8.30
C LEU A 204 -10.27 12.29 6.89
N LYS A 205 -11.29 11.71 6.24
CA LYS A 205 -11.78 12.20 4.95
C LYS A 205 -12.18 13.67 5.01
N GLU A 206 -13.02 14.05 5.98
CA GLU A 206 -13.48 15.43 6.14
C GLU A 206 -12.30 16.40 6.32
N ILE A 207 -11.36 16.04 7.19
CA ILE A 207 -10.17 16.85 7.45
C ILE A 207 -9.31 16.99 6.20
N LEU A 208 -9.05 15.90 5.49
CA LEU A 208 -8.24 15.94 4.26
C LEU A 208 -8.93 16.78 3.18
N LEU A 209 -10.25 16.71 3.04
CA LEU A 209 -10.95 17.49 2.02
C LEU A 209 -11.01 18.99 2.34
N GLU A 210 -11.08 19.36 3.62
CA GLU A 210 -11.12 20.75 4.06
C GLU A 210 -9.75 21.38 4.27
N MET A 211 -8.69 20.57 4.36
CA MET A 211 -7.35 21.07 4.61
C MET A 211 -6.86 21.91 3.42
N PRO A 212 -6.33 23.13 3.66
CA PRO A 212 -5.67 23.88 2.61
C PRO A 212 -4.37 23.17 2.24
N TYR A 213 -4.21 22.89 0.95
CA TYR A 213 -2.95 22.41 0.39
C TYR A 213 -2.33 23.56 -0.40
N ASP A 214 -1.10 23.90 -0.05
CA ASP A 214 -0.31 24.89 -0.78
C ASP A 214 0.44 24.23 -1.95
N ASP A 215 1.01 25.06 -2.82
CA ASP A 215 1.75 24.61 -4.00
C ASP A 215 3.01 23.79 -3.64
N ASN A 216 3.45 23.82 -2.38
CA ASN A 216 4.63 23.10 -1.91
C ASN A 216 4.33 21.66 -1.47
N GLU A 217 3.05 21.29 -1.30
CA GLU A 217 2.69 19.93 -0.89
C GLU A 217 3.08 18.86 -1.92
N LYS A 218 2.92 19.18 -3.21
CA LYS A 218 3.42 18.31 -4.29
C LYS A 218 4.93 18.09 -4.14
N THR A 219 5.69 19.16 -3.94
CA THR A 219 7.15 19.12 -3.77
C THR A 219 7.54 18.31 -2.52
N ASN A 220 6.84 18.49 -1.41
CA ASN A 220 7.07 17.73 -0.18
C ASN A 220 6.84 16.23 -0.40
N PHE A 221 5.77 15.88 -1.12
CA PHE A 221 5.46 14.49 -1.44
C PHE A 221 6.47 13.87 -2.42
N VAL A 222 6.92 14.62 -3.42
CA VAL A 222 7.99 14.20 -4.35
C VAL A 222 9.30 13.94 -3.58
N ASN A 223 9.66 14.81 -2.64
CA ASN A 223 10.84 14.63 -1.80
C ASN A 223 10.73 13.38 -0.92
N PHE A 224 9.55 13.16 -0.31
CA PHE A 224 9.27 11.94 0.46
C PHE A 224 9.41 10.68 -0.40
N CYS A 225 8.83 10.67 -1.61
CA CYS A 225 8.96 9.53 -2.52
C CYS A 225 10.41 9.34 -2.98
N SER A 226 11.15 10.42 -3.23
CA SER A 226 12.56 10.35 -3.64
C SER A 226 13.44 9.73 -2.57
N GLN A 227 13.19 10.04 -1.29
CA GLN A 227 13.86 9.41 -0.16
C GLN A 227 13.46 7.94 -0.02
N LYS A 228 12.18 7.63 -0.21
CA LYS A 228 11.66 6.25 -0.12
C LYS A 228 12.22 5.33 -1.21
N TYR A 229 12.43 5.86 -2.42
CA TYR A 229 12.88 5.09 -3.59
C TYR A 229 14.33 5.37 -4.01
N THR A 230 15.17 5.91 -3.12
CA THR A 230 16.56 6.30 -3.47
C THR A 230 17.36 5.18 -4.15
N ASN A 231 17.07 3.91 -3.84
CA ASN A 231 17.75 2.74 -4.40
C ASN A 231 16.94 2.01 -5.50
N ASN A 232 15.91 2.64 -6.07
CA ASN A 232 15.08 2.07 -7.13
C ASN A 232 15.00 3.04 -8.32
N GLU A 233 15.82 2.82 -9.34
CA GLU A 233 15.94 3.73 -10.49
C GLU A 233 14.63 3.85 -11.28
N LEU A 234 13.87 2.76 -11.41
CA LEU A 234 12.59 2.78 -12.12
C LEU A 234 11.55 3.63 -11.39
N GLN A 235 11.40 3.45 -10.07
CA GLN A 235 10.49 4.26 -9.29
C GLN A 235 10.94 5.72 -9.26
N MET A 236 12.24 6.00 -9.19
CA MET A 236 12.77 7.37 -9.27
C MET A 236 12.46 8.05 -10.60
N LYS A 237 12.49 7.32 -11.73
CA LYS A 237 12.04 7.85 -13.02
C LYS A 237 10.56 8.22 -12.98
N ILE A 238 9.72 7.38 -12.37
CA ILE A 238 8.29 7.66 -12.23
C ILE A 238 8.03 8.84 -11.29
N VAL A 239 8.78 8.97 -10.20
CA VAL A 239 8.72 10.13 -9.28
C VAL A 239 9.08 11.42 -10.03
N THR A 240 10.13 11.39 -10.84
CA THR A 240 10.55 12.53 -11.67
C THR A 240 9.48 12.90 -12.71
N GLU A 241 8.89 11.89 -13.36
CA GLU A 241 7.79 12.10 -14.31
C GLU A 241 6.56 12.69 -13.60
N PHE A 242 6.23 12.17 -12.42
CA PHE A 242 5.14 12.69 -11.60
C PHE A 242 5.35 14.17 -11.28
N ASP A 243 6.52 14.57 -10.79
CA ASP A 243 6.81 15.97 -10.47
C ASP A 243 6.61 16.92 -11.67
N GLN A 244 7.06 16.49 -12.86
CA GLN A 244 7.02 17.27 -14.10
C GLN A 244 5.67 17.29 -14.80
N GLN A 245 4.88 16.22 -14.67
CA GLN A 245 3.68 16.00 -15.49
C GLN A 245 2.38 15.97 -14.70
N TYR A 246 2.42 15.99 -13.35
CA TYR A 246 1.22 15.93 -12.51
C TYR A 246 0.17 16.96 -12.94
N ASP A 247 0.55 18.23 -13.05
CA ASP A 247 -0.38 19.33 -13.38
C ASP A 247 -0.93 19.27 -14.82
N LYS A 248 -0.31 18.47 -15.69
CA LYS A 248 -0.70 18.29 -17.10
C LYS A 248 -1.61 17.09 -17.32
N THR A 249 -1.79 16.26 -16.29
CA THR A 249 -2.48 14.99 -16.37
C THR A 249 -3.53 14.90 -15.27
N SER A 250 -4.49 14.00 -15.45
CA SER A 250 -5.58 13.84 -14.49
C SER A 250 -5.12 13.07 -13.25
N PRO A 251 -5.54 13.46 -12.03
CA PRO A 251 -5.34 12.66 -10.82
C PRO A 251 -5.82 11.20 -10.95
N ILE A 252 -6.97 10.97 -11.61
CA ILE A 252 -7.48 9.61 -11.92
C ILE A 252 -6.53 8.84 -12.82
N TRP A 253 -5.90 9.48 -13.80
CA TRP A 253 -4.90 8.82 -14.65
C TRP A 253 -3.71 8.33 -13.82
N TRP A 254 -3.20 9.16 -12.91
CA TRP A 254 -2.15 8.76 -11.97
C TRP A 254 -2.58 7.66 -11.01
N TYR A 255 -3.84 7.68 -10.55
CA TYR A 255 -4.38 6.64 -9.68
C TYR A 255 -4.58 5.29 -10.39
N THR A 256 -4.88 5.30 -11.69
CA THR A 256 -5.16 4.09 -12.48
C THR A 256 -3.95 3.56 -13.24
N ARG A 257 -2.91 4.37 -13.40
CA ARG A 257 -1.62 3.96 -13.96
C ARG A 257 -0.94 2.93 -13.06
N GLU A 258 -0.23 2.00 -13.69
CA GLU A 258 0.69 1.10 -13.00
C GLU A 258 1.90 1.89 -12.47
N CYS A 259 1.77 2.45 -11.27
CA CYS A 259 2.82 3.18 -10.58
C CYS A 259 2.65 3.07 -9.06
N PHE A 260 3.51 3.77 -8.32
CA PHE A 260 3.51 3.66 -6.86
C PHE A 260 2.29 4.28 -6.17
N LEU A 261 1.60 5.22 -6.82
CA LEU A 261 0.54 6.02 -6.20
C LEU A 261 -0.65 5.18 -5.75
N TYR A 262 -1.15 4.31 -6.62
CA TYR A 262 -2.30 3.45 -6.31
C TYR A 262 -2.04 2.61 -5.06
N TRP A 263 -0.92 1.89 -5.05
CA TRP A 263 -0.66 0.95 -3.96
C TRP A 263 -0.24 1.68 -2.70
N MET A 264 0.53 2.77 -2.79
CA MET A 264 0.94 3.56 -1.63
C MET A 264 -0.28 4.14 -0.94
N LEU A 265 -1.20 4.73 -1.71
CA LEU A 265 -2.42 5.32 -1.17
C LEU A 265 -3.32 4.27 -0.51
N ASN A 266 -3.67 3.21 -1.25
CA ASN A 266 -4.58 2.19 -0.72
C ASN A 266 -3.94 1.43 0.45
N THR A 267 -2.63 1.23 0.46
CA THR A 267 -1.94 0.64 1.61
C THR A 267 -2.02 1.55 2.81
N ALA A 268 -1.72 2.84 2.65
CA ALA A 268 -1.76 3.80 3.74
C ALA A 268 -3.17 3.92 4.35
N LEU A 269 -4.21 3.97 3.51
CA LEU A 269 -5.61 3.98 3.95
C LEU A 269 -6.01 2.69 4.69
N ARG A 270 -5.53 1.52 4.25
CA ARG A 270 -5.78 0.24 4.93
C ARG A 270 -5.08 0.16 6.29
N THR A 271 -3.80 0.55 6.34
CA THR A 271 -2.98 0.50 7.55
C THR A 271 -3.16 1.71 8.46
N HIS A 272 -3.99 2.67 8.08
CA HIS A 272 -4.12 3.97 8.73
C HIS A 272 -2.76 4.66 8.96
N ASP A 273 -1.85 4.53 7.98
CA ASP A 273 -0.55 5.21 7.98
C ASP A 273 -0.79 6.71 7.77
N THR A 274 -1.01 7.40 8.89
CA THR A 274 -1.39 8.81 8.93
C THR A 274 -0.34 9.68 8.25
N ASP A 275 0.94 9.38 8.45
CA ASP A 275 2.03 10.18 7.91
C ASP A 275 2.03 10.12 6.37
N THR A 276 1.90 8.91 5.80
CA THR A 276 1.75 8.76 4.35
C THR A 276 0.45 9.38 3.85
N ILE A 277 -0.69 9.19 4.55
CA ILE A 277 -1.98 9.76 4.14
C ILE A 277 -1.94 11.29 4.08
N LEU A 278 -1.36 11.95 5.09
CA LEU A 278 -1.25 13.41 5.13
C LEU A 278 -0.38 13.94 3.98
N LYS A 279 0.75 13.27 3.70
CA LYS A 279 1.62 13.61 2.56
C LYS A 279 0.93 13.41 1.21
N MET A 280 0.05 12.41 1.11
CA MET A 280 -0.79 12.17 -0.08
C MET A 280 -2.08 12.99 -0.10
N GLY A 281 -2.31 13.85 0.91
CA GLY A 281 -3.59 14.53 1.09
C GLY A 281 -4.00 15.40 -0.10
N PHE A 282 -3.06 16.14 -0.69
CA PHE A 282 -3.35 16.99 -1.85
C PHE A 282 -3.85 16.14 -3.03
N PHE A 283 -3.16 15.02 -3.29
CA PHE A 283 -3.52 14.07 -4.33
C PHE A 283 -4.89 13.43 -4.07
N LEU A 284 -5.18 13.06 -2.81
CA LEU A 284 -6.48 12.53 -2.39
C LEU A 284 -7.62 13.53 -2.64
N ARG A 285 -7.42 14.81 -2.29
CA ARG A 285 -8.40 15.88 -2.53
C ARG A 285 -8.63 16.07 -4.02
N ASP A 286 -7.57 16.13 -4.81
CA ASP A 286 -7.66 16.32 -6.26
C ASP A 286 -8.35 15.12 -6.94
N LEU A 287 -8.02 13.89 -6.51
CA LEU A 287 -8.65 12.66 -6.97
C LEU A 287 -10.15 12.61 -6.63
N HIS A 288 -10.51 12.92 -5.38
CA HIS A 288 -11.90 12.97 -4.92
C HIS A 288 -12.71 14.01 -5.73
N SER A 289 -12.17 15.22 -5.87
CA SER A 289 -12.81 16.31 -6.62
C SER A 289 -13.04 15.93 -8.08
N GLN A 290 -12.08 15.23 -8.69
CA GLN A 290 -12.24 14.77 -10.07
C GLN A 290 -13.32 13.67 -10.20
N ILE A 291 -13.38 12.73 -9.26
CA ILE A 291 -14.41 11.68 -9.25
C ILE A 291 -15.79 12.30 -9.08
N GLU A 292 -15.97 13.25 -8.15
CA GLU A 292 -17.24 13.95 -7.95
C GLU A 292 -17.67 14.71 -9.21
N LEU A 293 -16.74 15.43 -9.84
CA LEU A 293 -17.01 16.14 -11.08
C LEU A 293 -17.49 15.20 -12.19
N LEU A 294 -16.82 14.07 -12.38
CA LEU A 294 -17.21 13.06 -13.37
C LEU A 294 -18.55 12.41 -13.04
N TYR A 295 -18.82 12.14 -11.76
CA TYR A 295 -20.10 11.60 -11.31
C TYR A 295 -21.25 12.58 -11.56
N LEU A 296 -21.05 13.88 -11.29
CA LEU A 296 -22.03 14.92 -11.55
C LEU A 296 -22.30 15.10 -13.06
N GLN A 297 -21.26 15.00 -13.89
CA GLN A 297 -21.36 15.11 -15.35
C GLN A 297 -22.04 13.89 -15.98
N ASN A 298 -21.74 12.70 -15.49
CA ASN A 298 -22.20 11.42 -16.05
C ASN A 298 -23.21 10.73 -15.13
N LYS A 299 -24.01 11.51 -14.37
CA LYS A 299 -25.00 10.97 -13.43
C LYS A 299 -25.75 9.83 -14.11
N PRO A 300 -25.52 8.57 -13.69
CA PRO A 300 -26.16 7.47 -14.36
C PRO A 300 -27.65 7.61 -14.08
N TYR A 301 -28.46 7.66 -15.15
CA TYR A 301 -29.91 7.78 -15.03
C TYR A 301 -30.54 6.54 -14.34
N ASN A 302 -29.77 5.45 -14.18
CA ASN A 302 -30.20 4.16 -13.64
C ASN A 302 -29.18 3.58 -12.64
N SER A 303 -29.62 2.58 -11.87
CA SER A 303 -28.75 1.75 -11.05
C SER A 303 -27.66 1.07 -11.89
N LEU A 304 -26.39 1.26 -11.53
CA LEU A 304 -25.27 0.53 -12.12
C LEU A 304 -24.97 -0.72 -11.29
N VAL A 305 -24.88 -1.88 -11.97
CA VAL A 305 -24.41 -3.13 -11.36
C VAL A 305 -22.93 -3.28 -11.68
N LEU A 306 -22.13 -3.47 -10.65
CA LEU A 306 -20.68 -3.63 -10.73
C LEU A 306 -20.28 -4.89 -9.97
N PHE A 307 -19.14 -5.48 -10.35
CA PHE A 307 -18.65 -6.71 -9.75
C PHE A 307 -17.28 -6.50 -9.14
N ARG A 308 -17.02 -7.15 -8.00
CA ARG A 308 -15.70 -7.16 -7.37
C ARG A 308 -15.47 -8.49 -6.64
N GLY A 309 -14.28 -9.03 -6.85
CA GLY A 309 -13.76 -10.17 -6.10
C GLY A 309 -13.14 -9.70 -4.80
N GLN A 310 -13.42 -10.40 -3.71
CA GLN A 310 -12.83 -10.07 -2.42
C GLN A 310 -12.36 -11.32 -1.70
N GLY A 311 -11.05 -11.40 -1.47
CA GLY A 311 -10.48 -12.40 -0.58
C GLY A 311 -10.87 -12.07 0.86
N MET A 312 -11.29 -13.07 1.63
CA MET A 312 -11.64 -12.94 3.04
C MET A 312 -11.08 -14.12 3.81
N SER A 313 -10.63 -13.88 5.05
CA SER A 313 -10.34 -14.97 5.97
C SER A 313 -11.63 -15.69 6.38
N PRO A 314 -11.57 -16.96 6.81
CA PRO A 314 -12.75 -17.66 7.32
C PRO A 314 -13.46 -16.91 8.45
N VAL A 315 -12.68 -16.25 9.32
CA VAL A 315 -13.20 -15.43 10.44
C VAL A 315 -13.97 -14.21 9.92
N GLN A 316 -13.42 -13.49 8.95
CA GLN A 316 -14.09 -12.35 8.33
C GLN A 316 -15.35 -12.79 7.60
N PHE A 317 -15.29 -13.89 6.86
CA PHE A 317 -16.43 -14.45 6.16
C PHE A 317 -17.55 -14.85 7.12
N ASP A 318 -17.21 -15.51 8.23
CA ASP A 318 -18.17 -15.85 9.28
C ASP A 318 -18.80 -14.60 9.91
N LYS A 319 -18.02 -13.53 10.11
CA LYS A 319 -18.53 -12.25 10.59
C LYS A 319 -19.57 -11.69 9.60
N VAL A 320 -19.23 -11.58 8.32
CA VAL A 320 -20.15 -11.12 7.25
C VAL A 320 -21.41 -11.99 7.18
N ASN A 321 -21.27 -13.32 7.28
CA ASN A 321 -22.38 -14.25 7.21
C ASN A 321 -23.32 -14.16 8.42
N LYS A 322 -22.79 -13.86 9.61
CA LYS A 322 -23.57 -13.65 10.84
C LYS A 322 -24.29 -12.30 10.87
N THR A 323 -23.78 -11.28 10.18
CA THR A 323 -24.34 -9.92 10.13
C THR A 323 -25.17 -9.66 8.87
N LYS A 324 -25.86 -10.67 8.34
CA LYS A 324 -26.77 -10.48 7.20
C LYS A 324 -27.82 -9.41 7.51
N GLY A 325 -28.01 -8.47 6.59
CA GLY A 325 -28.85 -7.28 6.80
C GLY A 325 -28.12 -6.10 7.45
N GLY A 326 -26.86 -6.26 7.85
CA GLY A 326 -26.00 -5.17 8.34
C GLY A 326 -25.36 -4.34 7.22
N LEU A 327 -24.46 -3.44 7.61
CA LEU A 327 -23.72 -2.54 6.73
C LEU A 327 -22.26 -3.00 6.56
N LEU A 328 -21.74 -2.79 5.35
CA LEU A 328 -20.31 -2.95 5.04
C LEU A 328 -19.70 -1.57 4.82
N SER A 329 -18.55 -1.33 5.43
CA SER A 329 -17.75 -0.13 5.17
C SER A 329 -16.35 -0.50 4.68
N PHE A 330 -15.81 0.38 3.85
CA PHE A 330 -14.52 0.22 3.19
C PHE A 330 -13.70 1.48 3.46
N ASN A 331 -12.46 1.32 3.92
CA ASN A 331 -11.61 2.47 4.28
C ASN A 331 -10.76 2.96 3.10
N SER A 332 -10.74 2.23 1.98
CA SER A 332 -10.01 2.59 0.77
C SER A 332 -10.92 2.69 -0.45
N ALA A 333 -10.43 3.35 -1.50
CA ALA A 333 -11.15 3.43 -2.77
C ALA A 333 -11.30 2.04 -3.41
N ILE A 334 -12.41 1.83 -4.10
CA ILE A 334 -12.80 0.53 -4.66
C ILE A 334 -12.87 0.63 -6.19
N ASN A 335 -12.10 -0.22 -6.86
CA ASN A 335 -12.20 -0.39 -8.31
C ASN A 335 -13.11 -1.59 -8.61
N CYS A 336 -14.16 -1.38 -9.41
CA CYS A 336 -15.10 -2.44 -9.79
C CYS A 336 -15.31 -2.47 -11.31
N PRO A 337 -14.97 -3.57 -12.00
CA PRO A 337 -15.36 -3.76 -13.40
C PRO A 337 -16.87 -3.98 -13.58
N PHE A 338 -17.34 -3.73 -14.80
CA PHE A 338 -18.72 -4.02 -15.23
C PHE A 338 -18.97 -5.52 -15.51
N PHE A 339 -17.92 -6.31 -15.76
CA PHE A 339 -18.03 -7.70 -16.18
C PHE A 339 -17.67 -8.66 -15.03
N SER A 340 -18.55 -9.63 -14.75
CA SER A 340 -18.37 -10.66 -13.72
C SER A 340 -17.22 -11.63 -14.04
N ASP A 341 -16.93 -11.88 -15.31
CA ASP A 341 -15.96 -12.90 -15.72
C ASP A 341 -14.52 -12.51 -15.35
N ILE A 342 -14.23 -11.21 -15.32
CA ILE A 342 -12.94 -10.65 -14.88
C ILE A 342 -12.70 -10.96 -13.40
N VAL A 343 -13.76 -11.06 -12.60
CA VAL A 343 -13.68 -11.31 -11.16
C VAL A 343 -13.37 -12.78 -10.85
N LEU A 344 -13.94 -13.72 -11.62
CA LEU A 344 -13.79 -15.16 -11.38
C LEU A 344 -12.41 -15.70 -11.78
N CYS A 345 -11.72 -15.08 -12.74
CA CYS A 345 -10.36 -15.46 -13.11
C CYS A 345 -9.34 -15.23 -11.98
N ASN A 346 -9.62 -14.34 -11.03
CA ASN A 346 -8.69 -13.98 -9.96
C ASN A 346 -8.66 -14.97 -8.78
N PHE A 347 -9.53 -15.98 -8.76
CA PHE A 347 -9.67 -16.96 -7.67
C PHE A 347 -9.33 -18.40 -8.07
N ARG A 348 -8.82 -18.62 -9.29
CA ARG A 348 -8.44 -19.96 -9.77
C ARG A 348 -6.98 -20.28 -9.55
#